data_AF-A0A822HPH0-F1
#
_entry.id   AF-A0A822HPH0-F1
#
_cell.length_a   1.000
_cell.length_b   1.000
_cell.length_c   1.000
_cell.angle_alpha   90.00
_cell.angle_beta   90.00
_cell.angle_gamma   90.00
#
_symmetry.space_group_name_H-M   'P 1'
#
loop_
_entity.id
_entity.type
_entity.pdbx_description
1 polymer ?
#
loop_
_entity_poly.entity_id
_entity_poly.type
_entity_poly.pdbx_seq_one_letter_code
_entity_poly.pdbx_strand_id
1 'polypeptide(L)'
;RSSDGSSYAFLFPPRTGGHASFIEQMTPSGTLAIAWFSGGEQQPNCSIAVSLLELGSQQFTPGVIVSERVNYSNQNPVLFWDNETQILHLYHTQQLGHLKEQYAEMWHSYSKDRGATWSTPEIFYSTPGAWERNRIIRTFDKGGLIFPC
;
A
#
# COMPACT_ATOMS: atom_id res chain seq x y z
N ARG A 1 10.71 12.37 -21.10
CA ARG A 1 9.35 12.45 -21.67
C ARG A 1 9.41 12.07 -23.13
N SER A 2 8.57 11.13 -23.53
CA SER A 2 8.42 10.73 -24.93
C SER A 2 7.69 11.81 -25.72
N SER A 3 7.72 11.71 -27.05
CA SER A 3 7.07 12.66 -27.96
C SER A 3 5.54 12.73 -27.80
N ASP A 4 4.92 11.70 -27.23
CA ASP A 4 3.48 11.65 -26.90
C ASP A 4 3.15 12.23 -25.50
N GLY A 5 4.15 12.77 -24.79
CA GLY A 5 3.99 13.31 -23.45
C GLY A 5 4.08 12.28 -22.32
N SER A 6 4.23 10.99 -22.63
CA SER A 6 4.42 9.95 -21.62
C SER A 6 5.78 10.04 -20.93
N SER A 7 5.85 9.50 -19.71
CA SER A 7 7.09 9.28 -18.98
C SER A 7 7.02 7.93 -18.30
N TYR A 8 8.17 7.27 -18.18
CA TYR A 8 8.32 6.06 -17.40
C TYR A 8 9.35 6.30 -16.30
N ALA A 9 9.21 5.57 -15.20
CA ALA A 9 10.18 5.50 -14.12
C ALA A 9 10.27 4.03 -13.71
N PHE A 10 11.49 3.55 -13.48
CA PHE A 10 11.70 2.18 -13.03
C PHE A 10 11.76 2.13 -11.51
N LEU A 11 11.09 1.13 -10.95
CA LEU A 11 11.16 0.78 -9.54
C LEU A 11 11.96 -0.52 -9.41
N PHE A 12 12.99 -0.50 -8.56
CA PHE A 12 13.73 -1.70 -8.21
C PHE A 12 13.17 -2.24 -6.89
N PRO A 13 12.55 -3.44 -6.89
CA PRO A 13 11.94 -3.98 -5.69
C PRO A 13 13.02 -4.40 -4.67
N PRO A 14 12.77 -4.23 -3.36
CA PRO A 14 13.73 -4.58 -2.31
C PRO A 14 13.91 -6.09 -2.14
N ARG A 15 13.00 -6.90 -2.69
CA ARG A 15 13.04 -8.37 -2.70
C ARG A 15 12.64 -8.91 -4.07
N THR A 16 12.92 -10.18 -4.32
CA THR A 16 12.47 -10.87 -5.53
C THR A 16 10.95 -10.93 -5.57
N GLY A 17 10.38 -10.65 -6.74
CA GLY A 17 8.93 -10.64 -6.94
C GLY A 17 8.28 -9.31 -6.54
N GLY A 18 7.27 -8.94 -7.32
CA GLY A 18 6.43 -7.77 -7.11
C GLY A 18 5.06 -8.02 -7.76
N HIS A 19 3.98 -7.91 -7.00
CA HIS A 19 2.63 -8.15 -7.52
C HIS A 19 1.59 -7.25 -6.84
N ALA A 20 0.42 -7.15 -7.47
CA ALA A 20 -0.75 -6.39 -7.00
C ALA A 20 -0.39 -4.99 -6.46
N SER A 21 0.27 -4.20 -7.31
CA SER A 21 0.62 -2.85 -6.94
C SER A 21 -0.61 -1.94 -6.84
N PHE A 22 -0.55 -1.00 -5.92
CA PHE A 22 -1.54 0.05 -5.74
C PHE A 22 -0.84 1.40 -5.77
N ILE A 23 -1.41 2.37 -6.48
CA ILE A 23 -0.83 3.71 -6.59
C ILE A 23 -1.82 4.76 -6.08
N GLU A 24 -1.30 5.72 -5.33
CA GLU A 24 -2.04 6.87 -4.84
C GLU A 24 -1.28 8.17 -5.10
N GLN A 25 -1.98 9.17 -5.62
CA GLN A 25 -1.42 10.49 -5.83
C GLN A 25 -1.75 11.41 -4.65
N MET A 26 -0.71 11.95 -4.01
CA MET A 26 -0.86 12.92 -2.92
C MET A 26 -1.04 14.32 -3.49
N THR A 27 -2.12 15.00 -3.07
CA THR A 27 -2.36 16.40 -3.45
C THR A 27 -2.12 17.33 -2.27
N PRO A 28 -1.57 18.54 -2.47
CA PRO A 28 -1.27 19.17 -3.77
C PRO A 28 0.13 18.88 -4.33
N SER A 29 0.99 18.11 -3.64
CA SER A 29 2.39 17.94 -4.07
C SER A 29 2.53 17.24 -5.44
N GLY A 30 1.57 16.39 -5.80
CA GLY A 30 1.61 15.59 -7.02
C GLY A 30 2.49 14.35 -6.92
N THR A 31 3.13 14.13 -5.77
CA THR A 31 3.92 12.94 -5.44
C THR A 31 3.04 11.69 -5.55
N LEU A 32 3.56 10.63 -6.18
CA LEU A 32 2.90 9.33 -6.24
C LEU A 32 3.51 8.42 -5.16
N ALA A 33 2.66 7.81 -4.34
CA ALA A 33 3.02 6.69 -3.51
C ALA A 33 2.59 5.39 -4.20
N ILE A 34 3.48 4.41 -4.28
CA ILE A 34 3.18 3.07 -4.79
C ILE A 34 3.45 2.05 -3.70
N ALA A 35 2.51 1.12 -3.49
CA ALA A 35 2.66 -0.01 -2.59
C ALA A 35 2.49 -1.33 -3.36
N TRP A 36 3.17 -2.40 -2.95
CA TRP A 36 3.09 -3.71 -3.62
C TRP A 36 3.47 -4.86 -2.70
N PHE A 37 3.14 -6.10 -3.09
CA PHE A 37 3.68 -7.30 -2.44
C PHE A 37 5.16 -7.42 -2.75
N SER A 38 6.01 -7.60 -1.76
CA SER A 38 7.43 -7.90 -1.97
C SER A 38 7.76 -9.27 -1.39
N GLY A 39 8.24 -10.17 -2.25
CA GLY A 39 8.42 -11.60 -1.96
C GLY A 39 7.47 -12.50 -2.76
N GLY A 40 7.47 -13.79 -2.45
CA GLY A 40 6.60 -14.78 -3.09
C GLY A 40 5.12 -14.54 -2.76
N GLU A 41 4.25 -14.56 -3.76
CA GLU A 41 2.80 -14.39 -3.59
C GLU A 41 2.20 -15.52 -2.77
N GLN A 42 1.34 -15.19 -1.79
CA GLN A 42 0.66 -16.15 -0.90
C GLN A 42 1.64 -17.10 -0.18
N GLN A 43 2.91 -16.71 -0.08
CA GLN A 43 3.93 -17.46 0.63
C GLN A 43 4.19 -16.83 2.01
N PRO A 44 4.71 -17.63 2.95
CA PRO A 44 5.29 -17.11 4.18
C PRO A 44 6.29 -15.99 3.91
N ASN A 45 6.26 -14.96 4.75
CA ASN A 45 7.15 -13.80 4.70
C ASN A 45 6.95 -12.87 3.49
N CYS A 46 5.79 -12.96 2.82
CA CYS A 46 5.36 -11.92 1.88
C CYS A 46 5.15 -10.61 2.67
N SER A 47 5.69 -9.51 2.15
CA SER A 47 5.74 -8.21 2.80
C SER A 47 5.06 -7.14 1.96
N ILE A 48 4.69 -6.02 2.57
CA ILE A 48 4.27 -4.82 1.84
C ILE A 48 5.44 -3.85 1.74
N ALA A 49 5.81 -3.51 0.52
CA ALA A 49 6.79 -2.49 0.24
C ALA A 49 6.11 -1.21 -0.28
N VAL A 50 6.70 -0.05 0.01
CA VAL A 50 6.26 1.26 -0.47
C VAL A 50 7.45 2.02 -1.09
N SER A 51 7.17 2.82 -2.11
CA SER A 51 8.11 3.74 -2.74
C SER A 51 7.39 5.00 -3.19
N LEU A 52 8.14 6.09 -3.34
CA LEU A 52 7.63 7.39 -3.74
C LEU A 52 8.22 7.81 -5.08
N LEU A 53 7.41 8.49 -5.89
CA LEU A 53 7.85 9.20 -7.08
C LEU A 53 7.43 10.66 -6.95
N GLU A 54 8.39 11.53 -6.69
CA GLU A 54 8.14 12.97 -6.64
C GLU A 54 7.70 13.52 -7.99
N LEU A 55 6.88 14.58 -7.96
CA LEU A 55 6.39 15.22 -9.17
C LEU A 55 7.55 15.68 -10.05
N GLY A 56 7.61 15.17 -11.29
CA GLY A 56 8.67 15.47 -12.25
C GLY A 56 9.92 14.60 -12.11
N SER A 57 10.01 13.74 -11.09
CA SER A 57 11.07 12.73 -11.00
C SER A 57 10.90 11.64 -12.06
N GLN A 58 12.01 11.03 -12.47
CA GLN A 58 12.05 9.82 -13.29
C GLN A 58 12.56 8.60 -12.52
N GLN A 59 12.72 8.74 -11.20
CA GLN A 59 13.24 7.70 -10.35
C GLN A 59 12.43 7.62 -9.06
N PHE A 60 12.00 6.40 -8.76
CA PHE A 60 11.38 6.04 -7.49
C PHE A 60 12.42 6.06 -6.37
N THR A 61 12.02 6.42 -5.15
CA THR A 61 12.83 6.19 -3.95
C THR A 61 13.09 4.69 -3.78
N PRO A 62 14.15 4.28 -3.05
CA PRO A 62 14.30 2.89 -2.66
C PRO A 62 13.02 2.36 -2.00
N GLY A 63 12.62 1.14 -2.34
CA GLY A 63 11.45 0.50 -1.73
C GLY A 63 11.71 0.21 -0.25
N VAL A 64 10.82 0.67 0.62
CA VAL A 64 10.87 0.43 2.06
C VAL A 64 9.85 -0.63 2.45
N ILE A 65 10.23 -1.61 3.28
CA ILE A 65 9.27 -2.57 3.83
C ILE A 65 8.49 -1.90 4.95
N VAL A 66 7.18 -1.77 4.76
CA VAL A 66 6.26 -1.15 5.73
C VAL A 66 5.58 -2.19 6.61
N SER A 67 5.34 -3.39 6.06
CA SER A 67 4.69 -4.46 6.81
C SER A 67 5.32 -5.81 6.48
N GLU A 68 5.80 -6.50 7.49
CA GLU A 68 6.28 -7.87 7.41
C GLU A 68 6.05 -8.60 8.73
N ARG A 69 5.77 -9.90 8.64
CA ARG A 69 5.62 -10.74 9.83
C ARG A 69 6.01 -12.17 9.50
N VAL A 70 6.86 -12.74 10.35
CA VAL A 70 7.39 -14.11 10.17
C VAL A 70 6.24 -15.11 10.07
N ASN A 71 6.26 -15.95 9.03
CA ASN A 71 5.25 -16.96 8.70
C ASN A 71 3.90 -16.42 8.18
N TYR A 72 3.72 -15.11 8.07
CA TYR A 72 2.51 -14.50 7.53
C TYR A 72 2.73 -14.04 6.09
N SER A 73 1.64 -13.96 5.35
CA SER A 73 1.56 -13.31 4.04
C SER A 73 0.86 -11.97 4.23
N ASN A 74 1.56 -10.87 3.98
CA ASN A 74 1.00 -9.52 3.97
C ASN A 74 0.66 -9.16 2.53
N GLN A 75 -0.59 -8.85 2.25
CA GLN A 75 -1.14 -8.80 0.90
C GLN A 75 -2.11 -7.64 0.72
N ASN A 76 -2.58 -7.47 -0.50
CA ASN A 76 -3.47 -6.44 -1.03
C ASN A 76 -3.28 -5.04 -0.43
N PRO A 77 -2.15 -4.34 -0.66
CA PRO A 77 -1.99 -3.01 -0.14
C PRO A 77 -2.95 -2.06 -0.86
N VAL A 78 -3.60 -1.20 -0.08
CA VAL A 78 -4.44 -0.11 -0.55
C VAL A 78 -3.97 1.16 0.13
N LEU A 79 -3.51 2.10 -0.69
CA LEU A 79 -3.11 3.42 -0.23
C LEU A 79 -4.30 4.38 -0.29
N PHE A 80 -4.41 5.24 0.71
CA PHE A 80 -5.40 6.31 0.76
C PHE A 80 -4.76 7.59 1.26
N TRP A 81 -4.70 8.61 0.40
CA TRP A 81 -4.24 9.93 0.81
C TRP A 81 -5.42 10.74 1.35
N ASP A 82 -5.38 11.05 2.64
CA ASP A 82 -6.39 11.88 3.26
C ASP A 82 -6.05 13.36 3.11
N ASN A 83 -6.72 14.03 2.18
CA ASN A 83 -6.54 15.46 1.94
C ASN A 83 -6.93 16.35 3.15
N GLU A 84 -7.76 15.86 4.07
CA GLU A 84 -8.20 16.65 5.24
C GLU A 84 -7.17 16.61 6.37
N THR A 85 -6.60 15.43 6.62
CA THR A 85 -5.61 15.24 7.69
C THR A 85 -4.15 15.33 7.21
N GLN A 86 -3.94 15.29 5.89
CA GLN A 86 -2.62 15.20 5.26
C GLN A 86 -1.82 13.97 5.70
N ILE A 87 -2.53 12.87 5.97
CA ILE A 87 -1.96 11.58 6.35
C ILE A 87 -2.11 10.61 5.18
N LEU A 88 -1.02 9.89 4.88
CA LEU A 88 -1.06 8.77 3.94
C LEU A 88 -1.34 7.49 4.73
N HIS A 89 -2.44 6.82 4.41
CA HIS A 89 -2.81 5.55 5.03
C HIS A 89 -2.44 4.39 4.10
N LEU A 90 -2.01 3.28 4.70
CA LEU A 90 -1.84 1.98 4.07
C LEU A 90 -2.73 0.99 4.82
N TYR A 91 -3.69 0.43 4.10
CA TYR A 91 -4.45 -0.74 4.54
C TYR A 91 -3.96 -1.95 3.76
N HIS A 92 -3.92 -3.11 4.40
CA HIS A 92 -3.52 -4.34 3.72
C HIS A 92 -4.14 -5.54 4.41
N THR A 93 -4.22 -6.66 3.72
CA THR A 93 -4.66 -7.93 4.31
C THR A 93 -3.49 -8.70 4.88
N GLN A 94 -3.74 -9.54 5.87
CA GLN A 94 -2.73 -10.43 6.44
C GLN A 94 -3.36 -11.77 6.83
N GLN A 95 -2.66 -12.85 6.55
CA GLN A 95 -3.01 -14.20 7.00
C GLN A 95 -1.74 -15.04 7.22
N LEU A 96 -1.84 -16.16 7.92
CA LEU A 96 -0.74 -17.13 7.95
C LEU A 96 -0.46 -17.63 6.53
N GLY A 97 0.81 -17.74 6.14
CA GLY A 97 1.21 -18.01 4.75
C GLY A 97 0.81 -19.39 4.20
N HIS A 98 0.26 -20.27 5.02
CA HIS A 98 -0.31 -21.56 4.59
C HIS A 98 -1.84 -21.56 4.55
N LEU A 99 -2.47 -20.45 4.94
CA LEU A 99 -3.92 -20.25 4.93
C LEU A 99 -4.37 -19.42 3.73
N LYS A 100 -5.68 -19.48 3.46
CA LYS A 100 -6.35 -18.78 2.36
C LYS A 100 -6.99 -17.48 2.82
N GLU A 101 -7.43 -16.68 1.85
CA GLU A 101 -8.07 -15.36 2.01
C GLU A 101 -9.26 -15.31 2.99
N GLN A 102 -9.99 -16.41 3.15
CA GLN A 102 -11.07 -16.55 4.14
C GLN A 102 -10.63 -16.38 5.61
N TYR A 103 -9.32 -16.46 5.89
CA TYR A 103 -8.73 -16.26 7.21
C TYR A 103 -8.04 -14.91 7.36
N ALA A 104 -8.15 -14.05 6.35
CA ALA A 104 -7.47 -12.78 6.34
C ALA A 104 -8.11 -11.77 7.30
N GLU A 105 -7.25 -10.97 7.90
CA GLU A 105 -7.58 -9.78 8.69
C GLU A 105 -7.11 -8.54 7.92
N MET A 106 -7.69 -7.37 8.20
CA MET A 106 -7.15 -6.10 7.72
C MET A 106 -6.24 -5.47 8.75
N TRP A 107 -5.14 -4.93 8.26
CA TRP A 107 -4.10 -4.25 9.00
C TRP A 107 -3.92 -2.85 8.46
N HIS A 108 -3.50 -1.93 9.31
CA HIS A 108 -3.33 -0.52 9.00
C HIS A 108 -1.97 -0.01 9.47
N SER A 109 -1.34 0.78 8.62
CA SER A 109 -0.19 1.63 8.95
C SER A 109 -0.42 3.01 8.33
N TYR A 110 0.26 4.04 8.83
CA TYR A 110 0.13 5.38 8.30
C TYR A 110 1.46 6.12 8.31
N SER A 111 1.52 7.15 7.46
CA SER A 111 2.63 8.10 7.39
C SER A 111 2.11 9.52 7.57
N LYS A 112 2.74 10.26 8.50
CA LYS A 112 2.48 11.68 8.77
C LYS A 112 3.42 12.61 7.99
N ASP A 113 4.38 12.05 7.26
CA ASP A 113 5.45 12.75 6.55
C ASP A 113 5.49 12.33 5.07
N ARG A 114 4.30 12.11 4.48
CA ARG A 114 4.11 11.84 3.04
C ARG A 114 4.85 10.60 2.53
N GLY A 115 4.88 9.55 3.34
CA GLY A 115 5.43 8.24 3.02
C GLY A 115 6.91 8.06 3.34
N ALA A 116 7.57 9.06 3.96
CA ALA A 116 8.98 8.97 4.34
C ALA A 116 9.19 8.01 5.53
N THR A 117 8.31 8.04 6.53
CA THR A 117 8.27 7.10 7.65
C THR A 117 6.86 6.56 7.87
N TRP A 118 6.78 5.36 8.44
CA TRP A 118 5.54 4.62 8.63
C TRP A 118 5.39 4.15 10.08
N SER A 119 4.17 4.17 10.59
CA SER A 119 3.84 3.58 11.88
C SER A 119 4.01 2.05 11.85
N THR A 120 4.20 1.44 13.01
CA THR A 120 4.06 -0.02 13.14
C THR A 120 2.67 -0.43 12.67
N PRO A 121 2.54 -1.48 11.82
CA PRO A 121 1.24 -1.99 11.41
C PRO A 121 0.47 -2.57 12.59
N GLU A 122 -0.83 -2.26 12.66
CA GLU A 122 -1.75 -2.73 13.69
C GLU A 122 -2.99 -3.35 13.05
N ILE A 123 -3.68 -4.24 13.78
CA ILE A 123 -4.94 -4.82 13.32
C ILE A 123 -5.98 -3.70 13.22
N PHE A 124 -6.55 -3.53 12.04
CA PHE A 124 -7.63 -2.59 11.78
C PHE A 124 -9.00 -3.26 11.87
N TYR A 125 -9.10 -4.49 11.35
CA TYR A 125 -10.33 -5.28 11.40
C TYR A 125 -10.00 -6.77 11.45
N SER A 126 -10.39 -7.42 12.55
CA SER A 126 -10.00 -8.79 12.87
C SER A 126 -10.99 -9.86 12.43
N THR A 127 -12.11 -9.50 11.81
CA THR A 127 -13.08 -10.50 11.33
C THR A 127 -12.47 -11.25 10.15
N PRO A 128 -12.35 -12.59 10.22
CA PRO A 128 -11.79 -13.38 9.13
C PRO A 128 -12.55 -13.18 7.82
N GLY A 129 -11.80 -13.15 6.71
CA GLY A 129 -12.35 -12.98 5.36
C GLY A 129 -12.37 -11.52 4.90
N ALA A 130 -11.79 -10.60 5.67
CA ALA A 130 -11.64 -9.23 5.24
C ALA A 130 -10.58 -9.14 4.14
N TRP A 131 -11.02 -8.83 2.91
CA TRP A 131 -10.20 -8.96 1.70
C TRP A 131 -10.23 -7.71 0.82
N GLU A 132 -9.90 -6.56 1.41
CA GLU A 132 -9.83 -5.29 0.70
C GLU A 132 -8.71 -5.28 -0.34
N ARG A 133 -9.01 -4.84 -1.57
CA ARG A 133 -8.05 -4.76 -2.69
C ARG A 133 -8.32 -3.59 -3.63
N ASN A 134 -9.35 -2.80 -3.34
CA ASN A 134 -9.88 -1.75 -4.19
C ASN A 134 -9.68 -0.39 -3.53
N ARG A 135 -9.91 0.67 -4.30
CA ARG A 135 -9.72 2.04 -3.82
C ARG A 135 -10.71 2.37 -2.69
N ILE A 136 -10.19 2.82 -1.56
CA ILE A 136 -10.97 3.41 -0.47
C ILE A 136 -11.53 4.75 -0.92
N ILE A 137 -12.81 4.99 -0.66
CA ILE A 137 -13.51 6.21 -1.06
C ILE A 137 -14.01 6.95 0.17
N ARG A 138 -13.73 8.25 0.26
CA ARG A 138 -14.36 9.10 1.27
C ARG A 138 -15.83 9.33 0.91
N THR A 139 -16.69 9.16 1.90
CA THR A 139 -18.13 9.46 1.81
C THR A 139 -18.38 10.93 1.40
N PHE A 140 -19.50 11.19 0.71
CA PHE A 140 -19.84 12.53 0.23
C PHE A 140 -20.01 13.56 1.36
N ASP A 141 -20.54 13.14 2.50
CA ASP A 141 -20.68 13.98 3.70
C ASP A 141 -19.36 14.12 4.48
N LYS A 142 -18.31 13.44 4.01
CA LYS A 142 -16.97 13.38 4.62
C LYS A 142 -16.95 12.76 6.02
N GLY A 143 -18.06 12.17 6.46
CA GLY A 143 -18.21 11.58 7.79
C GLY A 143 -17.49 10.24 7.97
N GLY A 144 -17.05 9.62 6.88
CA GLY A 144 -16.36 8.33 6.93
C GLY A 144 -15.71 7.89 5.63
N LEU A 145 -15.18 6.65 5.66
CA LEU A 145 -14.52 5.97 4.55
C LEU A 145 -15.29 4.71 4.18
N ILE A 146 -15.33 4.38 2.90
CA ILE A 146 -15.93 3.17 2.34
C ILE A 146 -14.79 2.24 1.90
N PHE A 147 -14.84 1.02 2.43
CA PHE A 147 -13.95 -0.11 2.11
C PHE A 147 -14.72 -1.10 1.22
N PRO A 148 -14.47 -1.12 -0.10
CA PRO A 148 -15.05 -2.09 -1.02
C PRO A 148 -14.36 -3.47 -0.95
N CYS A 149 -14.61 -4.19 0.15
CA CYS A 149 -14.17 -5.57 0.40
C CYS A 149 -15.20 -6.63 0.00
#